data_AF-A0A4Q3A265-F1
#
_entry.id   AF-A0A4Q3A265-F1
#
_cell.length_a   1.000
_cell.length_b   1.000
_cell.length_c   1.000
_cell.angle_alpha   90.00
_cell.angle_beta   90.00
_cell.angle_gamma   90.00
#
_symmetry.space_group_name_H-M   'P 1'
#
loop_
_entity.id
_entity.type
_entity.pdbx_description
1 polymer ?
#
loop_
_entity_poly.entity_id
_entity_poly.type
_entity_poly.pdbx_seq_one_letter_code
_entity_poly.pdbx_strand_id
1 'polypeptide(L)'
;MENNNLNDDREKIASRLKEARVMAGLSQAQAADRLGLQRPAISEIESAKRKVSAEEIIQFASLYRVDTSWLLLQDKENEQSMSQHLKFAARELEKLSEDDIRKLIDVLKILPKK
;
A
#
# COMPACT_ATOMS: atom_id res chain seq x y z
N MET A 1 4.50 13.17 26.97
CA MET A 1 3.28 12.67 26.27
C MET A 1 3.55 12.34 24.79
N GLU A 2 4.76 12.53 24.27
CA GLU A 2 5.12 12.24 22.86
C GLU A 2 5.33 10.74 22.52
N ASN A 3 5.58 9.88 23.53
CA ASN A 3 5.88 8.47 23.30
C ASN A 3 4.69 7.61 22.81
N ASN A 4 3.46 8.12 22.92
CA ASN A 4 2.27 7.36 22.50
C ASN A 4 2.08 7.39 20.98
N ASN A 5 2.48 8.49 20.32
CA ASN A 5 2.25 8.68 18.89
C ASN A 5 3.21 7.85 18.03
N LEU A 6 4.48 7.77 18.43
CA LEU A 6 5.50 6.97 17.74
C LEU A 6 5.20 5.47 17.79
N ASN A 7 4.57 4.99 18.86
CA ASN A 7 4.22 3.58 18.98
C ASN A 7 3.01 3.23 18.11
N ASP A 8 2.03 4.14 18.03
CA ASP A 8 0.86 4.02 17.14
C ASP A 8 1.25 4.02 15.66
N ASP A 9 2.13 4.93 15.24
CA ASP A 9 2.64 4.97 13.86
C ASP A 9 3.39 3.69 13.50
N ARG A 10 4.19 3.15 14.43
CA ARG A 10 4.91 1.88 14.22
C ARG A 10 3.95 0.71 14.01
N GLU A 11 2.87 0.64 14.79
CA GLU A 11 1.84 -0.40 14.65
C GLU A 11 1.09 -0.28 13.31
N LYS A 12 0.76 0.94 12.88
CA LYS A 12 0.14 1.20 11.57
C LYS A 12 1.05 0.80 10.41
N ILE A 13 2.33 1.15 10.46
CA ILE A 13 3.33 0.75 9.44
C ILE A 13 3.44 -0.79 9.40
N ALA A 14 3.54 -1.44 10.55
CA ALA A 14 3.58 -2.91 10.65
C ALA A 14 2.32 -3.56 10.02
N SER A 15 1.15 -2.97 10.26
CA SER A 15 -0.11 -3.41 9.67
C SER A 15 -0.10 -3.26 8.14
N ARG A 16 0.33 -2.11 7.59
CA ARG A 16 0.43 -1.89 6.14
C ARG A 16 1.43 -2.83 5.46
N LEU A 17 2.56 -3.12 6.11
CA LEU A 17 3.52 -4.11 5.61
C LEU A 17 2.91 -5.51 5.51
N LYS A 18 2.15 -5.92 6.53
CA LYS A 18 1.43 -7.20 6.53
C LYS A 18 0.35 -7.24 5.43
N GLU A 19 -0.42 -6.17 5.30
CA GLU A 19 -1.47 -6.03 4.28
C GLU A 19 -0.88 -6.12 2.88
N ALA A 20 0.16 -5.35 2.58
CA ALA A 20 0.85 -5.38 1.29
C ALA A 20 1.39 -6.78 0.97
N ARG A 21 1.97 -7.48 1.95
CA ARG A 21 2.42 -8.87 1.75
C ARG A 21 1.29 -9.79 1.34
N VAL A 22 0.14 -9.69 2.03
CA VAL A 22 -1.04 -10.52 1.75
C VAL A 22 -1.62 -10.19 0.37
N MET A 23 -1.72 -8.91 0.02
CA MET A 23 -2.16 -8.46 -1.31
C MET A 23 -1.24 -8.93 -2.43
N ALA A 24 0.07 -9.02 -2.16
CA ALA A 24 1.04 -9.62 -3.07
C ALA A 24 0.95 -11.15 -3.16
N GLY A 25 0.05 -11.79 -2.39
CA GLY A 25 -0.15 -13.24 -2.39
C GLY A 25 0.99 -14.04 -1.74
N LEU A 26 1.80 -13.40 -0.90
CA LEU A 26 2.98 -14.01 -0.31
C LEU A 26 2.73 -14.48 1.13
N SER A 27 3.23 -15.66 1.47
CA SER A 27 3.43 -16.06 2.87
C SER A 27 4.61 -15.31 3.50
N GLN A 28 4.68 -15.28 4.84
CA GLN A 28 5.83 -14.70 5.54
C GLN A 28 7.15 -15.42 5.19
N ALA A 29 7.11 -16.73 4.94
CA ALA A 29 8.29 -17.50 4.54
C ALA A 29 8.78 -17.08 3.15
N GLN A 30 7.87 -16.92 2.19
CA GLN A 30 8.21 -16.47 0.83
C GLN A 30 8.72 -15.03 0.80
N ALA A 31 8.14 -14.14 1.61
CA ALA A 31 8.63 -12.77 1.72
C ALA A 31 10.05 -12.73 2.33
N ALA A 32 10.28 -13.51 3.39
CA ALA A 32 11.59 -13.63 4.02
C ALA A 32 12.66 -14.10 3.03
N ASP A 33 12.38 -15.18 2.29
CA ASP A 33 13.27 -15.74 1.27
C ASP A 33 13.62 -14.71 0.19
N ARG A 34 12.62 -14.01 -0.36
CA ARG A 34 12.81 -13.00 -1.41
C ARG A 34 13.55 -11.74 -0.96
N LEU A 35 13.49 -11.42 0.33
CA LEU A 35 14.16 -10.25 0.92
C LEU A 35 15.53 -10.60 1.51
N GLY A 36 15.92 -11.88 1.52
CA GLY A 36 17.13 -12.32 2.21
C GLY A 36 17.05 -12.15 3.74
N LEU A 37 15.84 -12.16 4.29
CA LEU A 37 15.58 -12.02 5.73
C LEU A 37 15.23 -13.38 6.36
N GLN A 38 15.39 -13.47 7.66
CA GLN A 38 14.92 -14.63 8.42
C GLN A 38 13.40 -14.56 8.61
N ARG A 39 12.68 -15.68 8.50
CA ARG A 39 11.22 -15.71 8.68
C ARG A 39 10.73 -15.06 10.00
N PRO A 40 11.39 -15.25 11.16
CA PRO A 40 11.02 -14.53 12.39
C PRO A 40 11.07 -13.01 12.24
N ALA A 41 12.03 -12.47 11.47
CA ALA A 41 12.17 -11.04 11.26
C ALA A 41 10.93 -10.43 10.58
N ILE A 42 10.32 -11.14 9.61
CA ILE A 42 9.06 -10.71 8.98
C ILE A 42 7.93 -10.69 10.00
N SER A 43 7.78 -11.76 10.79
CA SER A 43 6.72 -11.83 11.81
C SER A 43 6.88 -10.77 12.91
N GLU A 44 8.11 -10.45 13.30
CA GLU A 44 8.41 -9.43 14.31
C GLU A 44 8.16 -8.01 13.77
N ILE A 45 8.49 -7.76 12.50
CA ILE A 45 8.15 -6.49 11.82
C ILE A 45 6.63 -6.32 11.75
N GLU A 46 5.91 -7.34 11.27
CA GLU A 46 4.45 -7.28 11.09
C GLU A 46 3.66 -7.22 12.41
N SER A 47 4.32 -7.49 13.54
CA SER A 47 3.75 -7.35 14.88
C SER A 47 4.32 -6.13 15.64
N ALA A 48 5.01 -5.23 14.94
CA ALA A 48 5.66 -4.04 15.49
C ALA A 48 6.71 -4.32 16.60
N LYS A 49 7.09 -5.58 16.82
CA LYS A 49 8.11 -5.96 17.82
C LYS A 49 9.51 -5.53 17.38
N ARG A 50 9.78 -5.58 16.07
CA ARG A 50 11.04 -5.16 15.45
C ARG A 50 10.83 -3.90 14.62
N LYS A 51 11.74 -2.93 14.76
CA LYS A 51 11.77 -1.75 13.90
C LYS A 51 12.21 -2.14 12.48
N VAL A 52 11.67 -1.45 11.50
CA VAL A 52 12.03 -1.57 10.09
C VAL A 52 12.91 -0.39 9.68
N SER A 53 13.99 -0.67 8.96
CA SER A 53 14.88 0.35 8.39
C SER A 53 14.29 0.98 7.12
N ALA A 54 14.82 2.13 6.71
CA ALA A 54 14.39 2.78 5.47
C ALA A 54 14.72 1.91 4.24
N GLU A 55 15.87 1.23 4.27
CA GLU A 55 16.31 0.29 3.24
C GLU A 55 15.35 -0.90 3.13
N GLU A 56 14.94 -1.48 4.27
CA GLU A 56 13.93 -2.55 4.28
C GLU A 56 12.58 -2.05 3.74
N ILE A 57 12.13 -0.83 4.08
CA ILE A 57 10.89 -0.26 3.53
C ILE A 57 10.93 -0.18 2.00
N ILE A 58 12.05 0.24 1.40
CA ILE A 58 12.22 0.29 -0.05
C ILE A 58 12.13 -1.12 -0.66
N GLN A 59 12.76 -2.10 -0.03
CA GLN A 59 12.71 -3.50 -0.47
C GLN A 59 11.29 -4.08 -0.37
N PHE A 60 10.58 -3.82 0.73
CA PHE A 60 9.19 -4.24 0.92
C PHE A 60 8.27 -3.62 -0.13
N ALA A 61 8.37 -2.31 -0.35
CA ALA A 61 7.60 -1.60 -1.36
C ALA A 61 7.80 -2.21 -2.76
N SER A 62 9.06 -2.46 -3.13
CA SER A 62 9.41 -3.09 -4.40
C SER A 62 8.85 -4.50 -4.53
N LEU A 63 9.03 -5.34 -3.50
CA LEU A 63 8.57 -6.74 -3.52
C LEU A 63 7.04 -6.83 -3.57
N TYR A 64 6.34 -5.99 -2.82
CA TYR A 64 4.88 -6.01 -2.71
C TYR A 64 4.17 -5.15 -3.76
N ARG A 65 4.94 -4.40 -4.58
CA ARG A 65 4.43 -3.49 -5.62
C ARG A 65 3.50 -2.40 -5.07
N VAL A 66 3.91 -1.77 -3.97
CA VAL A 66 3.20 -0.64 -3.33
C VAL A 66 4.14 0.57 -3.19
N ASP A 67 3.59 1.76 -3.03
CA ASP A 67 4.38 2.97 -2.80
C ASP A 67 4.98 3.01 -1.38
N THR A 68 6.22 3.48 -1.26
CA THR A 68 6.86 3.70 0.05
C THR A 68 6.12 4.74 0.87
N SER A 69 5.53 5.76 0.23
CA SER A 69 4.71 6.78 0.90
C SER A 69 3.49 6.17 1.58
N TRP A 70 2.87 5.16 0.94
CA TRP A 70 1.77 4.42 1.55
C TRP A 70 2.27 3.58 2.72
N LEU A 71 3.40 2.88 2.62
CA LEU A 71 3.94 2.16 3.78
C LEU A 71 4.26 3.09 4.96
N LEU A 72 4.63 4.35 4.69
CA LEU A 72 5.07 5.34 5.69
C LEU A 72 3.97 6.29 6.18
N LEU A 73 2.69 6.00 5.91
CA LEU A 73 1.56 6.85 6.35
C LEU A 73 1.60 8.28 5.78
N GLN A 74 2.26 8.46 4.62
CA GLN A 74 2.41 9.75 3.92
C GLN A 74 1.46 9.90 2.73
N ASP A 75 0.56 8.95 2.54
CA ASP A 75 -0.62 9.11 1.70
C ASP A 75 -1.48 10.23 2.27
N LYS A 76 -1.34 11.42 1.69
CA LYS A 76 -2.05 12.63 2.09
C LYS A 76 -3.54 12.36 2.28
N GLU A 77 -4.00 12.50 3.54
CA GLU A 77 -5.34 12.76 4.09
C GLU A 77 -6.52 13.04 3.13
N ASN A 78 -6.72 12.20 2.12
CA ASN A 78 -7.87 12.26 1.19
C ASN A 78 -8.53 10.89 1.02
N GLU A 79 -8.15 9.88 1.80
CA GLU A 79 -8.60 8.50 1.66
C GLU A 79 -10.12 8.34 1.84
N GLN A 80 -10.77 9.08 2.74
CA GLN A 80 -12.22 8.92 2.94
C GLN A 80 -13.06 9.45 1.76
N SER A 81 -12.71 10.62 1.20
CA SER A 81 -13.51 11.25 0.15
C SER A 81 -13.12 10.78 -1.25
N MET A 82 -11.82 10.65 -1.53
CA MET A 82 -11.33 10.23 -2.85
C MET A 82 -11.61 8.74 -3.11
N SER A 83 -11.48 7.86 -2.10
CA SER A 83 -11.72 6.43 -2.30
C SER A 83 -13.20 6.09 -2.54
N GLN A 84 -14.15 6.84 -1.98
CA GLN A 84 -15.58 6.61 -2.25
C GLN A 84 -15.95 6.99 -3.68
N HIS A 85 -15.49 8.14 -4.16
CA HIS A 85 -15.71 8.56 -5.55
C HIS A 85 -14.99 7.63 -6.54
N LEU A 86 -13.78 7.16 -6.20
CA LEU A 86 -13.04 6.21 -7.04
C LEU A 86 -13.66 4.81 -7.05
N LYS A 87 -14.13 4.31 -5.89
CA LYS A 87 -14.86 3.03 -5.79
C LYS A 87 -16.20 3.10 -6.53
N PHE A 88 -16.90 4.22 -6.43
CA PHE A 88 -18.12 4.47 -7.18
C PHE A 88 -17.83 4.50 -8.69
N ALA A 89 -16.80 5.24 -9.11
CA ALA A 89 -16.38 5.27 -10.51
C ALA A 89 -16.04 3.85 -11.01
N ALA A 90 -15.21 3.08 -10.29
CA ALA A 90 -14.85 1.72 -10.67
C ALA A 90 -16.08 0.81 -10.92
N ARG A 91 -17.10 0.88 -10.05
CA ARG A 91 -18.35 0.11 -10.22
C ARG A 91 -19.16 0.53 -11.44
N GLU A 92 -19.17 1.80 -11.79
CA GLU A 92 -19.86 2.27 -12.99
C GLU A 92 -19.06 1.92 -14.26
N LEU A 93 -17.72 1.91 -14.19
CA LEU A 93 -16.85 1.50 -15.30
C LEU A 93 -17.01 0.02 -15.65
N GLU A 94 -17.24 -0.85 -14.67
CA GLU A 94 -17.51 -2.28 -14.89
C GLU A 94 -18.74 -2.53 -15.78
N LYS A 95 -19.67 -1.56 -15.87
CA LYS A 95 -20.89 -1.66 -16.67
C LYS A 95 -20.71 -1.16 -18.11
N LEU A 96 -19.56 -0.57 -18.44
CA LEU A 96 -19.33 0.03 -19.75
C LEU A 96 -18.78 -0.98 -20.75
N SER A 97 -19.06 -0.72 -22.03
CA SER A 97 -18.45 -1.44 -23.13
C SER A 97 -16.97 -1.09 -23.28
N GLU A 98 -16.18 -1.97 -23.90
CA GLU A 98 -14.76 -1.67 -24.19
C GLU A 98 -14.58 -0.37 -25.00
N ASP A 99 -15.49 -0.10 -25.93
CA ASP A 99 -15.45 1.12 -26.75
C ASP A 99 -15.72 2.38 -25.93
N ASP A 100 -16.61 2.31 -24.95
CA ASP A 100 -16.91 3.46 -24.07
C ASP A 100 -15.79 3.68 -23.04
N ILE A 101 -15.15 2.61 -22.57
CA ILE A 101 -13.93 2.70 -21.75
C ILE A 101 -12.81 3.41 -22.53
N ARG A 102 -12.62 3.10 -23.81
CA ARG A 102 -11.62 3.78 -24.66
C ARG A 102 -11.89 5.27 -24.80
N LYS A 103 -13.14 5.67 -25.10
CA LYS A 103 -13.53 7.09 -25.18
C LYS A 103 -13.27 7.81 -23.86
N LEU A 104 -13.58 7.17 -22.73
CA LEU A 104 -13.34 7.75 -21.41
C LEU A 104 -11.86 7.96 -21.15
N ILE A 105 -11.00 6.98 -21.50
CA ILE A 105 -9.55 7.12 -21.38
C ILE A 105 -9.06 8.35 -22.15
N ASP A 106 -9.60 8.61 -23.33
CA ASP A 106 -9.24 9.79 -24.12
C ASP A 106 -9.70 11.10 -23.48
N VAL A 107 -10.89 11.11 -22.87
CA VAL A 107 -11.36 12.25 -22.06
C VAL A 107 -10.47 12.47 -20.83
N LEU A 108 -10.02 11.42 -20.15
CA LEU A 108 -9.13 11.56 -18.99
C LEU A 108 -7.76 12.13 -19.36
N LYS A 109 -7.24 11.82 -20.56
CA LYS A 109 -5.96 12.34 -21.05
C LYS A 109 -5.95 13.85 -21.28
N ILE A 110 -7.11 14.44 -21.60
CA ILE A 110 -7.24 15.88 -21.87
C ILE A 110 -7.50 16.71 -20.60
N LEU A 111 -7.75 16.07 -19.45
CA LEU A 111 -7.93 16.80 -18.20
C LEU A 111 -6.58 17.32 -17.68
N PRO A 112 -6.54 18.58 -17.16
CA PRO A 112 -5.33 19.13 -16.59
C PRO A 112 -4.92 18.33 -15.35
N LYS A 113 -3.67 17.84 -15.34
CA LYS A 113 -3.09 17.20 -14.17
C LYS A 113 -2.78 18.27 -13.13
N LYS A 114 -3.22 18.06 -11.88
CA LYS A 114 -2.84 18.90 -10.74
C LYS A 114 -1.36 18.74 -10.39
#